data_AF-A0AAX3LGD7-F1
#
_entry.id   AF-A0AAX3LGD7-F1
#
_cell.length_a   1.000
_cell.length_b   1.000
_cell.length_c   1.000
_cell.angle_alpha   90.00
_cell.angle_beta   90.00
_cell.angle_gamma   90.00
#
_symmetry.space_group_name_H-M   'P 1'
#
loop_
_entity.id
_entity.type
_entity.pdbx_description
1 polymer ?
#
loop_
_entity_poly.entity_id
_entity_poly.type
_entity_poly.pdbx_seq_one_letter_code
_entity_poly.pdbx_strand_id
1 'polypeptide(L)'
;MTTGKAFGLGSQVGIQTAIGSAGPVGFYGSSGTNWGSPGGLTGGFGVIQMPGNNALYRTQFATTDSGTRAFLRAIQNGTFGSWVEFYTSGNTTKASDGTLKAASPVVRIVKSQEENQRTDVDEDGFSWCGCATANEEAEGVHISRIDVGVYTLTGSAGLASSGWQLLPPMDPGGMGELGIVEAAKGDDGVLTIRLFKRKYMLSDEGEIVKTKGAPMDVPANSWIDVRLDMPEDSIWKTRASEASLELTEQPEDIQP
;
A
#
# COMPACT_ATOMS: atom_id res chain seq x y z
N MET A 1 40.18 -12.68 -29.84
CA MET A 1 40.66 -12.35 -28.49
C MET A 1 40.16 -10.95 -28.19
N THR A 2 38.99 -10.86 -27.55
CA THR A 2 38.36 -9.59 -27.16
C THR A 2 37.83 -9.81 -25.76
N THR A 3 38.69 -9.58 -24.79
CA THR A 3 38.39 -9.60 -23.36
C THR A 3 37.57 -8.35 -23.03
N GLY A 4 36.27 -8.41 -23.31
CA GLY A 4 35.31 -7.43 -22.82
C GLY A 4 35.14 -7.62 -21.31
N LYS A 5 35.93 -6.90 -20.51
CA LYS A 5 35.57 -6.64 -19.11
C LYS A 5 34.32 -5.75 -19.15
N ALA A 6 33.15 -6.38 -19.13
CA ALA A 6 31.88 -5.68 -19.05
C ALA A 6 31.80 -4.98 -17.68
N PHE A 7 32.05 -3.67 -17.66
CA PHE A 7 31.45 -2.80 -16.67
C PHE A 7 29.93 -2.96 -16.80
N GLY A 8 29.24 -3.14 -15.68
CA GLY A 8 27.84 -3.57 -15.61
C GLY A 8 26.84 -2.57 -16.21
N LEU A 9 26.82 -2.47 -17.53
CA LEU A 9 25.78 -1.82 -18.33
C LEU A 9 24.81 -2.92 -18.78
N GLY A 10 23.69 -3.01 -18.05
CA GLY A 10 22.39 -3.56 -18.43
C GLY A 10 22.36 -4.84 -19.28
N SER A 11 21.95 -5.96 -18.67
CA SER A 11 21.42 -7.12 -19.38
C SER A 11 19.97 -7.36 -18.93
N GLN A 12 19.04 -7.55 -19.87
CA GLN A 12 17.64 -7.94 -19.57
C GLN A 12 17.55 -9.35 -18.97
N VAL A 13 18.60 -10.16 -19.16
CA VAL A 13 18.75 -11.47 -18.53
C VAL A 13 19.80 -11.33 -17.44
N GLY A 14 19.40 -11.49 -16.18
CA GLY A 14 20.35 -11.62 -15.08
C GLY A 14 21.40 -12.67 -15.43
N ILE A 15 22.68 -12.29 -15.45
CA ILE A 15 23.74 -13.25 -15.82
C ILE A 15 23.65 -14.42 -14.82
N GLN A 16 23.58 -15.65 -15.31
CA GLN A 16 23.40 -16.83 -14.45
C GLN A 16 24.52 -16.96 -13.38
N THR A 17 25.70 -16.40 -13.67
CA THR A 17 26.83 -16.26 -12.72
C THR A 17 26.73 -15.04 -11.80
N ALA A 18 25.98 -13.99 -12.17
CA ALA A 18 25.66 -12.86 -11.29
C ALA A 18 24.63 -13.22 -10.23
N ILE A 19 23.77 -14.21 -10.50
CA ILE A 19 22.93 -14.86 -9.51
C ILE A 19 23.79 -15.71 -8.54
N GLY A 20 25.06 -16.00 -8.87
CA GLY A 20 26.00 -16.71 -8.00
C GLY A 20 26.75 -15.80 -7.02
N SER A 21 27.33 -16.41 -5.98
CA SER A 21 28.11 -15.74 -4.92
C SER A 21 29.44 -15.12 -5.39
N ALA A 22 29.67 -14.86 -6.68
CA ALA A 22 30.94 -14.32 -7.18
C ALA A 22 30.82 -13.09 -8.12
N GLY A 23 29.62 -12.63 -8.47
CA GLY A 23 29.44 -11.49 -9.39
C GLY A 23 29.96 -10.13 -8.87
N PRO A 24 30.42 -9.22 -9.74
CA PRO A 24 30.72 -7.82 -9.38
C PRO A 24 29.43 -7.01 -9.09
N VAL A 25 29.58 -5.73 -8.74
CA VAL A 25 28.45 -4.77 -8.77
C VAL A 25 27.82 -4.78 -10.16
N GLY A 26 26.49 -4.83 -10.24
CA GLY A 26 25.81 -4.75 -11.52
C GLY A 26 24.33 -4.43 -11.41
N PHE A 27 23.80 -3.89 -12.50
CA PHE A 27 22.38 -3.57 -12.71
C PHE A 27 21.82 -4.58 -13.71
N TYR A 28 20.74 -5.24 -13.32
CA TYR A 28 20.15 -6.34 -14.09
C TYR A 28 18.66 -6.12 -14.26
N GLY A 29 18.14 -6.43 -15.44
CA GLY A 29 16.72 -6.71 -15.63
C GLY A 29 16.42 -8.16 -15.27
N SER A 30 15.14 -8.41 -14.98
CA SER A 30 14.57 -9.73 -14.84
C SER A 30 13.22 -9.72 -15.52
N SER A 31 12.90 -10.76 -16.29
CA SER A 31 11.57 -11.02 -16.83
C SER A 31 10.77 -12.05 -16.01
N GLY A 32 11.27 -12.46 -14.84
CA GLY A 32 10.63 -13.49 -14.02
C GLY A 32 11.38 -13.87 -12.74
N THR A 33 11.21 -15.10 -12.26
CA THR A 33 11.65 -15.55 -10.91
C THR A 33 13.15 -15.86 -10.78
N ASN A 34 13.97 -15.47 -11.76
CA ASN A 34 15.41 -15.79 -11.81
C ASN A 34 16.19 -15.27 -10.59
N TRP A 35 15.64 -14.29 -9.87
CA TRP A 35 16.23 -13.74 -8.65
C TRP A 35 15.55 -14.24 -7.35
N GLY A 36 14.64 -15.21 -7.42
CA GLY A 36 13.78 -15.62 -6.30
C GLY A 36 12.75 -14.53 -6.00
N SER A 37 11.46 -14.83 -6.14
CA SER A 37 10.37 -13.85 -6.22
C SER A 37 10.36 -12.81 -5.07
N PRO A 38 10.88 -11.58 -5.27
CA PRO A 38 10.88 -10.55 -4.22
C PRO A 38 9.44 -10.18 -3.89
N GLY A 39 8.98 -10.45 -2.67
CA GLY A 39 7.60 -10.15 -2.26
C GLY A 39 6.50 -10.70 -3.16
N GLY A 40 6.78 -11.79 -3.88
CA GLY A 40 5.84 -12.40 -4.83
C GLY A 40 5.64 -11.62 -6.14
N LEU A 41 6.52 -10.68 -6.49
CA LEU A 41 6.44 -9.97 -7.77
C LEU A 41 6.34 -10.98 -8.94
N THR A 42 5.32 -10.78 -9.77
CA THR A 42 5.01 -11.56 -10.97
C THR A 42 5.06 -10.60 -12.15
N GLY A 43 6.21 -10.56 -12.85
CA GLY A 43 6.46 -9.56 -13.89
C GLY A 43 7.95 -9.22 -14.02
N GLY A 44 8.26 -8.21 -14.84
CA GLY A 44 9.60 -7.69 -14.94
C GLY A 44 10.03 -6.97 -13.67
N PHE A 45 11.32 -6.99 -13.33
CA PHE A 45 11.85 -6.16 -12.24
C PHE A 45 13.34 -5.92 -12.41
N GLY A 46 13.83 -4.79 -11.92
CA GLY A 46 15.24 -4.46 -11.86
C GLY A 46 15.89 -5.00 -10.59
N VAL A 47 17.13 -5.46 -10.67
CA VAL A 47 17.96 -5.84 -9.52
C VAL A 47 19.31 -5.15 -9.58
N ILE A 48 19.65 -4.47 -8.49
CA ILE A 48 21.01 -4.01 -8.21
C ILE A 48 21.66 -5.04 -7.28
N GLN A 49 22.76 -5.63 -7.73
CA GLN A 49 23.60 -6.46 -6.87
C GLN A 49 24.82 -5.69 -6.39
N MET A 50 25.08 -5.76 -5.09
CA MET A 50 26.22 -5.12 -4.43
C MET A 50 27.01 -6.20 -3.67
N PRO A 51 28.21 -6.59 -4.13
CA PRO A 51 29.07 -7.52 -3.41
C PRO A 51 29.68 -6.85 -2.17
N GLY A 52 29.85 -7.64 -1.10
CA GLY A 52 30.68 -7.28 0.04
C GLY A 52 32.16 -7.58 -0.21
N ASN A 53 33.00 -7.32 0.79
CA ASN A 53 34.45 -7.55 0.72
C ASN A 53 34.85 -9.03 0.53
N ASN A 54 33.93 -9.95 0.77
CA ASN A 54 34.10 -11.39 0.58
C ASN A 54 33.02 -11.85 -0.40
N ALA A 55 33.41 -12.68 -1.38
CA ALA A 55 32.51 -13.20 -2.41
C ALA A 55 31.22 -13.81 -1.81
N LEU A 56 31.33 -14.47 -0.65
CA LEU A 56 30.21 -15.12 0.03
C LEU A 56 29.16 -14.17 0.62
N TYR A 57 29.40 -12.85 0.62
CA TYR A 57 28.51 -11.85 1.21
C TYR A 57 28.11 -10.80 0.19
N ARG A 58 26.80 -10.56 0.04
CA ARG A 58 26.22 -9.57 -0.88
C ARG A 58 24.93 -8.99 -0.33
N THR A 59 24.55 -7.85 -0.89
CA THR A 59 23.20 -7.30 -0.76
C THR A 59 22.60 -7.14 -2.16
N GLN A 60 21.31 -7.40 -2.28
CA GLN A 60 20.56 -7.15 -3.51
C GLN A 60 19.38 -6.25 -3.21
N PHE A 61 19.12 -5.31 -4.12
CA PHE A 61 18.01 -4.40 -4.09
C PHE A 61 17.17 -4.61 -5.35
N ALA A 62 15.90 -4.96 -5.19
CA ALA A 62 14.98 -5.21 -6.29
C ALA A 62 13.90 -4.12 -6.34
N THR A 63 13.60 -3.63 -7.55
CA THR A 63 12.57 -2.63 -7.80
C THR A 63 11.63 -3.15 -8.88
N THR A 64 10.33 -3.05 -8.64
CA THR A 64 9.32 -3.39 -9.63
C THR A 64 9.32 -2.39 -10.80
N ASP A 65 9.02 -2.84 -12.01
CA ASP A 65 8.75 -1.96 -13.16
C ASP A 65 7.27 -1.54 -13.23
N SER A 66 6.38 -2.24 -12.51
CA SER A 66 4.98 -1.88 -12.28
C SER A 66 4.69 -1.71 -10.78
N GLY A 67 4.27 -0.51 -10.35
CA GLY A 67 3.97 -0.19 -8.95
C GLY A 67 5.12 0.44 -8.17
N THR A 68 5.03 0.46 -6.84
CA THR A 68 5.91 1.27 -5.95
C THR A 68 6.72 0.42 -4.95
N ARG A 69 6.69 -0.91 -5.11
CA ARG A 69 7.32 -1.85 -4.16
C ARG A 69 8.80 -2.02 -4.45
N ALA A 70 9.61 -2.03 -3.38
CA ALA A 70 11.04 -2.31 -3.45
C ALA A 70 11.47 -3.27 -2.34
N PHE A 71 12.49 -4.08 -2.60
CA PHE A 71 12.92 -5.15 -1.69
C PHE A 71 14.42 -5.19 -1.50
N LEU A 72 14.85 -5.57 -0.31
CA LEU A 72 16.22 -5.89 0.02
C LEU A 72 16.34 -7.39 0.32
N ARG A 73 17.49 -7.97 0.01
CA ARG A 73 17.94 -9.18 0.71
C ARG A 73 19.44 -9.17 0.89
N ALA A 74 19.89 -9.91 1.90
CA ALA A 74 21.30 -10.22 2.09
C ALA A 74 21.58 -11.66 1.66
N ILE A 75 22.75 -11.89 1.09
CA ILE A 75 23.35 -13.20 0.92
C ILE A 75 24.49 -13.28 1.92
N GLN A 76 24.50 -14.31 2.76
CA GLN A 76 25.51 -14.51 3.79
C GLN A 76 26.06 -15.93 3.69
N ASN A 77 27.38 -16.06 3.68
CA ASN A 77 28.06 -17.35 3.52
C ASN A 77 27.57 -18.14 2.28
N GLY A 78 27.29 -17.45 1.18
CA GLY A 78 26.74 -18.04 -0.05
C GLY A 78 25.26 -18.47 0.03
N THR A 79 24.58 -18.21 1.15
CA THR A 79 23.16 -18.55 1.37
C THR A 79 22.28 -17.33 1.19
N PHE A 80 21.21 -17.48 0.41
CA PHE A 80 20.22 -16.43 0.17
C PHE A 80 19.31 -16.24 1.38
N GLY A 81 19.25 -15.01 1.89
CA GLY A 81 18.21 -14.59 2.82
C GLY A 81 16.88 -14.34 2.11
N SER A 82 15.82 -14.27 2.92
CA SER A 82 14.50 -13.84 2.46
C SER A 82 14.52 -12.40 1.97
N TRP A 83 13.68 -12.09 0.99
CA TRP A 83 13.39 -10.70 0.62
C TRP A 83 12.61 -10.01 1.73
N VAL A 84 13.00 -8.78 2.04
CA VAL A 84 12.31 -7.87 2.95
C VAL A 84 11.88 -6.63 2.18
N GLU A 85 10.66 -6.16 2.43
CA GLU A 85 10.07 -5.03 1.71
C GLU A 85 10.45 -3.69 2.34
N PHE A 86 10.71 -2.69 1.50
CA PHE A 86 10.75 -1.29 1.93
C PHE A 86 9.33 -0.74 2.00
N TYR A 87 9.01 -0.18 3.16
CA TYR A 87 7.80 0.62 3.32
C TYR A 87 8.11 2.06 2.91
N THR A 88 7.35 2.57 1.94
CA THR A 88 7.46 3.91 1.34
C THR A 88 6.08 4.57 1.33
N SER A 89 5.98 5.83 0.92
CA SER A 89 4.68 6.50 0.73
C SER A 89 3.79 5.80 -0.31
N GLY A 90 4.36 4.96 -1.18
CA GLY A 90 3.59 4.25 -2.21
C GLY A 90 2.93 2.95 -1.73
N ASN A 91 3.28 2.42 -0.55
CA ASN A 91 2.70 1.19 0.01
C ASN A 91 2.36 1.30 1.51
N THR A 92 2.33 2.54 2.02
CA THR A 92 1.88 2.87 3.38
C THR A 92 0.92 4.04 3.37
N THR A 93 0.05 4.11 4.37
CA THR A 93 -0.77 5.29 4.66
C THR A 93 -0.38 5.84 6.02
N LYS A 94 -0.48 7.16 6.14
CA LYS A 94 -0.35 7.90 7.39
C LYS A 94 -1.75 7.99 8.03
N ALA A 95 -1.89 7.41 9.22
CA ALA A 95 -3.12 7.54 10.02
C ALA A 95 -3.25 8.96 10.59
N SER A 96 -4.40 9.29 11.17
CA SER A 96 -4.68 10.64 11.71
C SER A 96 -3.77 11.11 12.85
N ASP A 97 -3.07 10.19 13.52
CA ASP A 97 -2.03 10.44 14.53
C ASP A 97 -0.60 10.50 13.97
N GLY A 98 -0.42 10.34 12.65
CA GLY A 98 0.88 10.33 11.99
C GLY A 98 1.57 8.96 11.93
N THR A 99 0.98 7.89 12.49
CA THR A 99 1.58 6.56 12.40
C THR A 99 1.47 5.98 10.99
N LEU A 100 2.54 5.32 10.51
CA LEU A 100 2.53 4.62 9.22
C LEU A 100 1.95 3.22 9.36
N LYS A 101 1.05 2.85 8.45
CA LYS A 101 0.44 1.53 8.35
C LYS A 101 0.59 1.00 6.93
N ALA A 102 0.85 -0.30 6.76
CA ALA A 102 0.85 -0.94 5.45
C ALA A 102 -0.52 -0.69 4.79
N ALA A 103 -0.55 -0.15 3.57
CA ALA A 103 -1.80 0.33 3.02
C ALA A 103 -1.83 0.39 1.51
N SER A 104 -2.93 -0.14 0.99
CA SER A 104 -3.67 0.25 -0.21
C SER A 104 -4.73 -0.83 -0.48
N PRO A 105 -5.86 -0.54 -1.14
CA PRO A 105 -6.54 0.75 -1.34
C PRO A 105 -7.09 1.38 -0.03
N VAL A 106 -7.12 2.71 0.09
CA VAL A 106 -7.58 3.44 1.31
C VAL A 106 -8.39 4.70 0.99
N VAL A 107 -9.41 4.97 1.80
CA VAL A 107 -10.10 6.27 1.87
C VAL A 107 -10.03 6.88 3.26
N ARG A 108 -10.00 8.22 3.35
CA ARG A 108 -10.01 9.01 4.58
C ARG A 108 -11.32 9.78 4.68
N ILE A 109 -12.19 9.38 5.60
CA ILE A 109 -13.51 10.01 5.79
C ILE A 109 -13.40 11.15 6.79
N VAL A 110 -13.87 12.32 6.38
CA VAL A 110 -14.07 13.50 7.24
C VAL A 110 -15.56 13.82 7.38
N LYS A 111 -15.90 14.83 8.18
CA LYS A 111 -17.29 15.28 8.27
C LYS A 111 -17.75 15.92 6.96
N SER A 112 -17.00 16.90 6.47
CA SER A 112 -17.13 17.54 5.16
C SER A 112 -15.81 18.22 4.79
N GLN A 113 -15.69 18.64 3.53
CA GLN A 113 -14.50 19.37 3.07
C GLN A 113 -14.38 20.75 3.74
N GLU A 114 -15.51 21.42 3.97
CA GLU A 114 -15.56 22.79 4.53
C GLU A 114 -15.27 22.85 6.03
N GLU A 115 -15.69 21.82 6.77
CA GLU A 115 -15.50 21.76 8.22
C GLU A 115 -14.17 21.10 8.63
N ASN A 116 -13.52 20.40 7.71
CA ASN A 116 -12.21 19.80 7.94
C ASN A 116 -11.13 20.89 8.12
N GLN A 117 -10.28 20.71 9.13
CA GLN A 117 -9.18 21.63 9.47
C GLN A 117 -7.80 21.05 9.13
N ARG A 118 -7.74 19.78 8.71
CA ARG A 118 -6.48 19.08 8.38
C ARG A 118 -6.17 19.24 6.89
N THR A 119 -5.09 19.95 6.57
CA THR A 119 -4.63 20.14 5.18
C THR A 119 -3.91 18.93 4.61
N ASP A 120 -3.57 17.95 5.44
CA ASP A 120 -2.86 16.73 5.07
C ASP A 120 -3.80 15.57 4.69
N VAL A 121 -5.11 15.80 4.67
CA VAL A 121 -6.10 14.75 4.36
C VAL A 121 -6.06 14.34 2.88
N ASP A 122 -5.77 15.27 1.96
CA ASP A 122 -5.65 15.09 0.51
C ASP A 122 -4.19 15.12 0.01
N GLU A 123 -3.21 15.03 0.91
CA GLU A 123 -1.81 14.82 0.55
C GLU A 123 -1.52 13.33 0.25
N ASP A 124 -0.30 13.02 -0.20
CA ASP A 124 0.18 11.65 -0.45
C ASP A 124 -0.61 10.89 -1.55
N GLY A 125 -1.08 11.60 -2.59
CA GLY A 125 -1.78 10.99 -3.73
C GLY A 125 -3.27 10.73 -3.48
N PHE A 126 -3.84 11.39 -2.47
CA PHE A 126 -5.27 11.33 -2.17
C PHE A 126 -6.05 12.40 -2.94
N SER A 127 -7.24 12.05 -3.43
CA SER A 127 -8.15 12.96 -4.14
C SER A 127 -9.54 12.94 -3.52
N TRP A 128 -10.23 14.08 -3.52
CA TRP A 128 -11.58 14.19 -2.94
C TRP A 128 -12.61 13.32 -3.66
N CYS A 129 -13.44 12.64 -2.89
CA CYS A 129 -14.48 11.72 -3.37
C CYS A 129 -15.80 11.89 -2.58
N GLY A 130 -16.22 13.14 -2.36
CA GLY A 130 -17.35 13.50 -1.52
C GLY A 130 -16.88 14.00 -0.16
N CYS A 131 -17.41 13.50 0.96
CA CYS A 131 -16.92 13.89 2.31
C CYS A 131 -15.68 13.10 2.76
N ALA A 132 -14.83 12.70 1.81
CA ALA A 132 -13.66 11.88 2.03
C ALA A 132 -12.61 12.12 0.93
N THR A 133 -11.39 11.62 1.15
CA THR A 133 -10.35 11.52 0.13
C THR A 133 -9.99 10.06 -0.13
N ALA A 134 -9.57 9.72 -1.34
CA ALA A 134 -9.22 8.36 -1.77
C ALA A 134 -7.84 8.36 -2.44
N ASN A 135 -6.99 7.38 -2.15
CA ASN A 135 -5.73 7.22 -2.88
C ASN A 135 -5.96 6.67 -4.30
N GLU A 136 -4.92 6.68 -5.13
CA GLU A 136 -5.00 6.25 -6.54
C GLU A 136 -5.59 4.84 -6.71
N GLU A 137 -5.27 3.89 -5.82
CA GLU A 137 -5.80 2.53 -5.87
C GLU A 137 -7.29 2.44 -5.53
N ALA A 138 -7.83 3.42 -4.79
CA ALA A 138 -9.25 3.54 -4.44
C ALA A 138 -10.01 4.49 -5.39
N GLU A 139 -9.47 4.78 -6.57
CA GLU A 139 -10.13 5.61 -7.57
C GLU A 139 -11.50 5.03 -7.99
N GLY A 140 -12.50 5.92 -8.12
CA GLY A 140 -13.89 5.56 -8.44
C GLY A 140 -14.77 5.32 -7.23
N VAL A 141 -14.22 5.33 -6.01
CA VAL A 141 -15.01 5.32 -4.78
C VAL A 141 -15.71 6.67 -4.58
N HIS A 142 -16.92 6.65 -4.02
CA HIS A 142 -17.65 7.86 -3.61
C HIS A 142 -18.22 7.69 -2.20
N ILE A 143 -18.04 8.69 -1.34
CA ILE A 143 -18.51 8.73 0.04
C ILE A 143 -19.44 9.93 0.28
N SER A 144 -20.59 9.65 0.87
CA SER A 144 -21.57 10.66 1.28
C SER A 144 -21.93 10.51 2.75
N ARG A 145 -22.07 11.64 3.46
CA ARG A 145 -22.62 11.68 4.82
C ARG A 145 -24.14 11.70 4.74
N ILE A 146 -24.81 10.73 5.37
CA ILE A 146 -26.27 10.59 5.32
C ILE A 146 -26.96 10.91 6.65
N ASP A 147 -26.24 10.83 7.77
CA ASP A 147 -26.71 11.23 9.11
C ASP A 147 -25.51 11.54 10.01
N VAL A 148 -25.74 12.01 11.24
CA VAL A 148 -24.70 12.26 12.24
C VAL A 148 -23.88 11.00 12.48
N GLY A 149 -22.60 11.05 12.11
CA GLY A 149 -21.68 9.94 12.24
C GLY A 149 -21.99 8.75 11.32
N VAL A 150 -22.82 8.91 10.28
CA VAL A 150 -23.16 7.84 9.33
C VAL A 150 -22.79 8.23 7.91
N TYR A 151 -21.97 7.40 7.29
CA TYR A 151 -21.40 7.62 5.96
C TYR A 151 -21.66 6.41 5.06
N THR A 152 -22.04 6.64 3.81
CA THR A 152 -22.22 5.60 2.80
C THR A 152 -21.08 5.65 1.79
N LEU A 153 -20.50 4.50 1.49
CA LEU A 153 -19.39 4.32 0.57
C LEU A 153 -19.78 3.36 -0.55
N THR A 154 -19.55 3.81 -1.79
CA THR A 154 -19.84 3.07 -3.03
C THR A 154 -18.60 3.00 -3.91
N GLY A 155 -18.56 2.05 -4.84
CA GLY A 155 -17.43 1.88 -5.78
C GLY A 155 -16.31 0.94 -5.30
N SER A 156 -16.47 0.30 -4.14
CA SER A 156 -15.55 -0.73 -3.64
C SER A 156 -16.17 -2.13 -3.69
N ALA A 157 -15.33 -3.17 -3.65
CA ALA A 157 -15.77 -4.56 -3.50
C ALA A 157 -16.07 -4.93 -2.03
N GLY A 158 -15.66 -4.08 -1.08
CA GLY A 158 -15.84 -4.28 0.35
C GLY A 158 -14.71 -3.68 1.17
N LEU A 159 -14.68 -3.99 2.47
CA LEU A 159 -13.50 -3.76 3.29
C LEU A 159 -12.37 -4.70 2.86
N ALA A 160 -11.13 -4.29 3.13
CA ALA A 160 -9.95 -5.10 2.81
C ALA A 160 -10.04 -6.51 3.38
N SER A 161 -9.72 -7.52 2.57
CA SER A 161 -9.73 -8.93 2.96
C SER A 161 -8.58 -9.34 3.89
N SER A 162 -7.57 -8.49 4.06
CA SER A 162 -6.41 -8.75 4.93
C SER A 162 -5.88 -7.49 5.62
N GLY A 163 -5.19 -7.68 6.75
CA GLY A 163 -4.62 -6.58 7.53
C GLY A 163 -5.68 -5.80 8.31
N TRP A 164 -5.45 -4.50 8.51
CA TRP A 164 -6.41 -3.60 9.16
C TRP A 164 -7.49 -3.16 8.16
N GLN A 165 -8.68 -2.84 8.66
CA GLN A 165 -9.82 -2.41 7.83
C GLN A 165 -10.31 -1.01 8.20
N LEU A 166 -10.37 -0.69 9.49
CA LEU A 166 -10.88 0.58 9.99
C LEU A 166 -9.92 1.12 11.04
N LEU A 167 -9.53 2.38 10.91
CA LEU A 167 -8.87 3.14 11.96
C LEU A 167 -9.78 4.30 12.36
N PRO A 168 -10.19 4.39 13.63
CA PRO A 168 -11.00 5.50 14.10
C PRO A 168 -10.21 6.81 14.03
N PRO A 169 -10.90 7.97 14.08
CA PRO A 169 -10.22 9.26 14.19
C PRO A 169 -9.38 9.28 15.45
N MET A 170 -8.11 9.64 15.32
CA MET A 170 -7.17 9.74 16.42
C MET A 170 -6.97 11.20 16.82
N ASP A 171 -6.65 11.40 18.09
CA ASP A 171 -6.17 12.68 18.57
C ASP A 171 -4.84 13.03 17.89
N PRO A 172 -4.67 14.25 17.32
CA PRO A 172 -3.42 14.65 16.66
C PRO A 172 -2.18 14.61 17.57
N GLY A 173 -2.36 14.69 18.90
CA GLY A 173 -1.30 14.54 19.88
C GLY A 173 -0.95 13.07 20.20
N GLY A 174 -1.60 12.11 19.54
CA GLY A 174 -1.38 10.67 19.76
C GLY A 174 -2.00 10.13 21.05
N MET A 175 -2.88 10.90 21.70
CA MET A 175 -3.50 10.53 22.99
C MET A 175 -4.56 9.41 22.88
N GLY A 176 -4.80 8.89 21.66
CA GLY A 176 -5.63 7.73 21.39
C GLY A 176 -6.84 8.03 20.50
N GLU A 177 -7.63 6.98 20.26
CA GLU A 177 -8.82 7.01 19.41
C GLU A 177 -9.88 7.96 19.98
N LEU A 178 -10.50 8.80 19.16
CA LEU A 178 -11.54 9.75 19.55
C LEU A 178 -12.95 9.13 19.56
N GLY A 179 -13.16 8.03 18.83
CA GLY A 179 -14.45 7.36 18.70
C GLY A 179 -14.34 5.84 18.56
N ILE A 180 -15.48 5.20 18.32
CA ILE A 180 -15.58 3.79 17.92
C ILE A 180 -16.15 3.76 16.51
N VAL A 181 -15.41 3.19 15.57
CA VAL A 181 -15.84 3.05 14.18
C VAL A 181 -16.34 1.63 13.92
N GLU A 182 -17.39 1.51 13.13
CA GLU A 182 -17.86 0.23 12.59
C GLU A 182 -18.20 0.37 11.10
N ALA A 183 -18.28 -0.76 10.42
CA ALA A 183 -18.76 -0.84 9.06
C ALA A 183 -19.76 -1.98 8.92
N ALA A 184 -20.74 -1.80 8.04
CA ALA A 184 -21.65 -2.85 7.61
C ALA A 184 -21.79 -2.78 6.09
N LYS A 185 -21.80 -3.94 5.42
CA LYS A 185 -22.07 -4.04 3.99
C LYS A 185 -23.54 -4.37 3.78
N GLY A 186 -24.24 -3.55 3.01
CA GLY A 186 -25.60 -3.83 2.55
C GLY A 186 -25.63 -4.87 1.43
N ASP A 187 -26.81 -5.42 1.18
CA ASP A 187 -27.04 -6.40 0.10
C ASP A 187 -26.84 -5.80 -1.30
N ASP A 188 -26.97 -4.48 -1.41
CA ASP A 188 -26.70 -3.67 -2.59
C ASP A 188 -25.20 -3.41 -2.83
N GLY A 189 -24.33 -3.91 -1.94
CA GLY A 189 -22.89 -3.69 -2.00
C GLY A 189 -22.43 -2.37 -1.38
N VAL A 190 -23.34 -1.51 -0.91
CA VAL A 190 -23.00 -0.23 -0.28
C VAL A 190 -22.43 -0.49 1.12
N LEU A 191 -21.28 0.11 1.42
CA LEU A 191 -20.71 0.09 2.77
C LEU A 191 -21.26 1.25 3.58
N THR A 192 -21.81 0.97 4.76
CA THR A 192 -22.18 1.99 5.73
C THR A 192 -21.14 2.03 6.85
N ILE A 193 -20.43 3.15 6.97
CA ILE A 193 -19.47 3.43 8.04
C ILE A 193 -20.17 4.26 9.12
N ARG A 194 -20.04 3.85 10.39
CA ARG A 194 -20.61 4.58 11.52
C ARG A 194 -19.57 4.91 12.57
N LEU A 195 -19.67 6.10 13.14
CA LEU A 195 -18.79 6.59 14.20
C LEU A 195 -19.61 6.93 15.45
N PHE A 196 -19.16 6.43 16.60
CA PHE A 196 -19.81 6.64 17.89
C PHE A 196 -18.86 7.27 18.89
N LYS A 197 -19.42 8.05 19.82
CA LYS A 197 -18.70 8.48 21.03
C LYS A 197 -18.24 7.27 21.82
N ARG A 198 -17.06 7.35 22.43
CA ARG A 198 -16.61 6.37 23.41
C ARG A 198 -17.42 6.53 24.69
N LYS A 199 -18.00 5.45 25.20
CA LYS A 199 -18.67 5.41 26.49
C LYS A 199 -18.09 4.28 27.33
N TYR A 200 -17.65 4.58 28.55
CA TYR A 200 -17.19 3.58 29.49
C TYR A 200 -18.34 3.19 30.41
N MET A 201 -18.61 1.89 30.53
CA MET A 201 -19.62 1.35 31.42
C MET A 201 -18.98 0.34 32.37
N LEU A 202 -19.37 0.37 33.64
CA LEU A 202 -19.01 -0.67 34.60
C LEU A 202 -19.94 -1.86 34.36
N SER A 203 -19.35 -3.02 34.04
CA SER A 203 -20.07 -4.28 33.93
C SER A 203 -20.49 -4.83 35.30
N ASP A 204 -21.38 -5.82 35.30
CA ASP A 204 -21.86 -6.48 36.51
C ASP A 204 -20.73 -7.23 37.25
N GLU A 205 -19.68 -7.62 36.52
CA GLU A 205 -18.45 -8.24 37.03
C GLU A 205 -17.43 -7.21 37.56
N GLY A 206 -17.74 -5.92 37.50
CA GLY A 206 -16.88 -4.84 37.98
C GLY A 206 -15.79 -4.39 36.99
N GLU A 207 -15.84 -4.85 35.74
CA GLU A 207 -14.90 -4.43 34.69
C GLU A 207 -15.36 -3.13 34.00
N ILE A 208 -14.43 -2.24 33.69
CA ILE A 208 -14.71 -1.05 32.86
C ILE A 208 -14.66 -1.46 31.39
N VAL A 209 -15.81 -1.49 30.74
CA VAL A 209 -15.95 -1.87 29.32
C VAL A 209 -16.13 -0.62 28.46
N LYS A 210 -15.38 -0.54 27.36
CA LYS A 210 -15.56 0.47 26.32
C LYS A 210 -16.72 0.07 25.41
N THR A 211 -17.72 0.94 25.28
CA THR A 211 -18.98 0.69 24.56
C THR A 211 -19.31 1.86 23.63
N LYS A 212 -20.23 1.61 22.69
CA LYS A 212 -20.72 2.62 21.74
C LYS A 212 -21.66 3.58 22.47
N GLY A 213 -21.32 4.87 22.46
CA GLY A 213 -22.20 5.95 22.88
C GLY A 213 -23.12 6.40 21.75
N ALA A 214 -23.57 7.67 21.82
CA ALA A 214 -24.34 8.27 20.74
C ALA A 214 -23.49 8.39 19.46
N PRO A 215 -24.12 8.33 18.26
CA PRO A 215 -23.46 8.68 17.00
C PRO A 215 -22.80 10.05 17.09
N MET A 216 -21.65 10.20 16.43
CA MET A 216 -20.95 11.47 16.32
C MET A 216 -20.29 11.60 14.96
N ASP A 217 -20.26 12.82 14.42
CA ASP A 217 -19.47 13.11 13.24
C ASP A 217 -17.97 13.03 13.52
N VAL A 218 -17.20 12.82 12.46
CA VAL A 218 -15.74 12.90 12.50
C VAL A 218 -15.32 14.30 13.00
N PRO A 219 -14.47 14.40 14.04
CA PRO A 219 -13.94 15.67 14.51
C PRO A 219 -13.15 16.41 13.42
N ALA A 220 -13.28 17.74 13.35
CA ALA A 220 -12.67 18.58 12.32
C ALA A 220 -11.14 18.44 12.18
N ASN A 221 -10.46 17.99 13.23
CA ASN A 221 -9.01 17.84 13.29
C ASN A 221 -8.51 16.39 13.05
N SER A 222 -9.38 15.50 12.57
CA SER A 222 -9.08 14.07 12.41
C SER A 222 -9.89 13.44 11.26
N TRP A 223 -9.65 12.16 10.97
CA TRP A 223 -10.37 11.40 9.93
C TRP A 223 -10.44 9.91 10.29
N ILE A 224 -11.39 9.19 9.69
CA ILE A 224 -11.43 7.72 9.72
C ILE A 224 -10.65 7.20 8.52
N ASP A 225 -9.67 6.31 8.71
CA ASP A 225 -9.11 5.55 7.59
C ASP A 225 -9.92 4.27 7.39
N VAL A 226 -10.34 4.03 6.15
CA VAL A 226 -11.04 2.81 5.73
C VAL A 226 -10.23 2.15 4.62
N ARG A 227 -9.77 0.92 4.88
CA ARG A 227 -9.08 0.11 3.88
C ARG A 227 -10.07 -0.77 3.13
N LEU A 228 -9.94 -0.79 1.80
CA LEU A 228 -10.92 -1.38 0.90
C LEU A 228 -10.30 -2.47 0.04
N ASP A 229 -11.12 -3.41 -0.41
CA ASP A 229 -10.84 -4.18 -1.61
C ASP A 229 -11.55 -3.51 -2.78
N MET A 230 -10.87 -3.39 -3.92
CA MET A 230 -11.40 -2.78 -5.13
C MET A 230 -11.78 -3.85 -6.16
N PRO A 231 -12.88 -3.65 -6.94
CA PRO A 231 -13.27 -4.56 -8.01
C PRO A 231 -12.12 -4.83 -9.00
N GLU A 232 -12.10 -6.00 -9.64
CA GLU A 232 -11.05 -6.35 -10.62
C GLU A 232 -11.05 -5.43 -11.84
N ASP A 233 -12.21 -4.93 -12.22
CA ASP A 233 -12.43 -3.96 -13.29
C ASP A 233 -12.34 -2.49 -12.81
N SER A 234 -11.72 -2.24 -11.65
CA SER A 234 -11.50 -0.87 -11.19
C SER A 234 -10.62 -0.08 -12.16
N ILE A 235 -10.78 1.25 -12.15
CA ILE A 235 -10.04 2.16 -13.04
C ILE A 235 -8.53 1.98 -12.85
N TRP A 236 -8.07 1.85 -11.61
CA TRP A 236 -6.66 1.61 -11.31
C TRP A 236 -6.16 0.25 -11.79
N LYS A 237 -6.88 -0.85 -11.50
CA LYS A 237 -6.45 -2.20 -11.90
C LYS A 237 -6.42 -2.34 -13.43
N THR A 238 -7.41 -1.77 -14.10
CA THR A 238 -7.48 -1.76 -15.58
C THR A 238 -6.28 -1.03 -16.17
N ARG A 239 -5.97 0.19 -15.72
CA ARG A 239 -4.79 0.94 -16.17
C ARG A 239 -3.48 0.21 -15.90
N ALA A 240 -3.33 -0.42 -14.73
CA ALA A 240 -2.15 -1.21 -14.39
C ALA A 240 -2.01 -2.43 -15.32
N SER A 241 -3.12 -3.07 -15.67
CA SER A 241 -3.13 -4.22 -16.57
C SER A 241 -2.80 -3.86 -18.03
N GLU A 242 -3.35 -2.75 -18.55
CA GLU A 242 -3.08 -2.28 -19.91
C GLU A 242 -1.62 -1.84 -20.07
N ALA A 243 -1.07 -1.12 -19.09
CA ALA A 243 0.35 -0.75 -19.08
C ALA A 243 1.25 -2.00 -19.11
N SER A 244 0.86 -3.08 -18.39
CA SER A 244 1.62 -4.33 -18.42
C SER A 244 1.59 -5.03 -19.78
N LEU A 245 0.46 -4.95 -20.51
CA LEU A 245 0.28 -5.57 -21.82
C LEU A 245 1.05 -4.82 -22.91
N GLU A 246 1.02 -3.49 -22.94
CA GLU A 246 1.76 -2.69 -23.92
C GLU A 246 3.28 -2.91 -23.85
N LEU A 247 3.84 -3.14 -22.65
CA LEU A 247 5.25 -3.50 -22.49
C LEU A 247 5.59 -4.88 -23.08
N THR A 248 4.63 -5.81 -23.09
CA THR A 248 4.83 -7.15 -23.67
C THR A 248 4.67 -7.20 -25.19
N GLU A 249 4.01 -6.20 -25.80
CA GLU A 249 3.74 -6.14 -27.24
C GLU A 249 4.71 -5.25 -28.04
N GLN A 250 5.69 -4.59 -27.42
CA GLN A 250 6.72 -3.87 -28.17
C GLN A 250 7.53 -4.85 -29.06
N PRO A 251 7.55 -4.67 -30.39
CA PRO A 251 8.23 -5.58 -31.29
C PRO A 251 9.75 -5.52 -31.06
N GLU A 252 10.38 -6.70 -31.11
CA GLU A 252 11.85 -6.91 -31.15
C GLU A 252 12.49 -6.33 -32.43
N ASP A 253 12.28 -5.05 -32.76
CA ASP A 253 13.09 -4.39 -33.78
C ASP A 253 14.35 -3.82 -33.12
N ILE A 254 15.22 -4.74 -32.70
CA ILE A 254 16.66 -4.46 -32.61
C ILE A 254 17.27 -4.95 -33.92
N GLN A 255 17.66 -4.01 -34.76
CA GLN A 255 18.55 -4.22 -35.90
C GLN A 255 19.57 -3.08 -35.94
N PRO A 256 20.82 -3.35 -36.33
CA PRO A 256 21.81 -4.24 -35.73
C PRO A 256 22.88 -3.47 -34.94
#